data_AF-A0AAJ0SAA6-F1
#
_entry.id   AF-A0AAJ0SAA6-F1
#
_cell.length_a   1.000
_cell.length_b   1.000
_cell.length_c   1.000
_cell.angle_alpha   90.00
_cell.angle_beta   90.00
_cell.angle_gamma   90.00
#
_symmetry.space_group_name_H-M   'P 1'
#
loop_
_entity.id
_entity.type
_entity.pdbx_description
1 polymer ?
#
loop_
_entity_poly.entity_id
_entity_poly.type
_entity_poly.pdbx_seq_one_letter_code
_entity_poly.pdbx_strand_id
1 'polypeptide(L)'
;MQQKPAILLLLTVFSFRVAAQTEEFYTTDKISDKYAYVDVIKTYENVAAKGYKSVDLFQKLGNSSYTHCYFDKAAVWYGELFAMTSDLDPIYYYRYAESLRSLSQNEKADALIEKLKSKSNATVRRKI
;
A
#
# COMPACT_ATOMS: atom_id res chain seq x y z
N MET A 1 -16.06 52.64 -20.97
CA MET A 1 -15.12 51.64 -20.39
C MET A 1 -15.46 51.53 -18.91
N GLN A 2 -15.78 50.40 -18.28
CA GLN A 2 -15.72 48.99 -18.62
C GLN A 2 -16.94 48.31 -17.98
N GLN A 3 -17.84 47.78 -18.81
CA GLN A 3 -18.64 46.63 -18.42
C GLN A 3 -17.67 45.47 -18.16
N LYS A 4 -18.03 44.55 -17.25
CA LYS A 4 -17.56 43.15 -17.05
C LYS A 4 -16.94 42.85 -15.68
N PRO A 5 -17.75 42.71 -14.61
CA PRO A 5 -17.48 41.68 -13.61
C PRO A 5 -17.87 40.27 -14.11
N ALA A 6 -18.41 40.14 -15.32
CA ALA A 6 -18.84 38.86 -15.91
C ALA A 6 -17.69 37.94 -16.36
N ILE A 7 -16.46 38.47 -16.51
CA ILE A 7 -15.30 37.64 -16.90
C ILE A 7 -14.75 36.84 -15.71
N LEU A 8 -14.90 37.33 -14.47
CA LEU A 8 -14.33 36.67 -13.29
C LEU A 8 -15.13 35.43 -12.84
N LEU A 9 -16.36 35.27 -13.32
CA LEU A 9 -17.21 34.12 -13.01
C LEU A 9 -17.00 32.92 -13.97
N LEU A 10 -16.22 33.09 -15.05
CA LEU A 10 -16.15 32.12 -16.14
C LEU A 10 -14.98 31.12 -16.03
N LEU A 11 -14.21 31.14 -14.93
CA LEU A 11 -12.95 30.40 -14.80
C LEU A 11 -12.91 29.42 -13.61
N THR A 12 -14.05 29.14 -12.99
CA THR A 12 -14.17 28.15 -11.89
C THR A 12 -14.72 26.80 -12.33
N VAL A 13 -15.00 26.61 -13.62
CA VAL A 13 -15.39 25.30 -14.18
C VAL A 13 -14.17 24.57 -14.76
N PHE A 14 -13.05 24.56 -14.02
CA PHE A 14 -12.02 23.56 -14.27
C PHE A 14 -12.50 22.26 -13.63
N SER A 15 -13.26 21.54 -14.42
CA SER A 15 -13.86 20.25 -14.08
C SER A 15 -12.77 19.33 -13.51
N PHE A 16 -12.96 18.94 -12.25
CA PHE A 16 -12.32 17.74 -11.70
C PHE A 16 -12.71 16.55 -12.57
N ARG A 17 -11.88 16.23 -13.57
CA ARG A 17 -11.85 14.91 -14.17
C ARG A 17 -10.90 14.07 -13.33
N VAL A 18 -11.38 13.62 -12.18
CA VAL A 18 -10.83 12.40 -11.57
C VAL A 18 -11.29 11.27 -12.49
N ALA A 19 -10.51 10.99 -13.53
CA ALA A 19 -10.50 9.65 -14.08
C ALA A 19 -9.87 8.79 -13.00
N ALA A 20 -10.70 8.13 -12.19
CA ALA A 20 -10.25 7.00 -11.40
C ALA A 20 -9.57 6.06 -12.39
N GLN A 21 -8.24 5.96 -12.33
CA GLN A 21 -7.48 5.05 -13.19
C GLN A 21 -8.01 3.65 -12.92
N THR A 22 -8.80 3.14 -13.87
CA THR A 22 -9.22 1.76 -13.92
C THR A 22 -7.96 0.91 -14.05
N GLU A 23 -7.84 -0.12 -13.21
CA GLU A 23 -6.73 -1.07 -13.26
C GLU A 23 -6.53 -1.62 -14.67
N GLU A 24 -5.28 -1.67 -15.12
CA GLU A 24 -4.92 -2.15 -16.44
C GLU A 24 -5.09 -3.68 -16.49
N PHE A 25 -6.15 -4.14 -17.13
CA PHE A 25 -6.41 -5.56 -17.32
C PHE A 25 -5.79 -6.07 -18.62
N TYR A 26 -4.82 -6.98 -18.50
CA TYR A 26 -4.31 -7.75 -19.63
C TYR A 26 -5.38 -8.75 -20.07
N THR A 27 -6.03 -8.46 -21.19
CA THR A 27 -6.91 -9.42 -21.88
C THR A 27 -6.03 -10.36 -22.69
N THR A 28 -5.92 -11.62 -22.27
CA THR A 28 -5.34 -12.69 -23.09
C THR A 28 -6.38 -13.19 -24.08
N ASP A 29 -5.99 -13.57 -25.30
CA ASP A 29 -6.88 -13.84 -26.42
C ASP A 29 -7.94 -14.95 -26.22
N LYS A 30 -9.06 -14.77 -26.94
CA LYS A 30 -10.28 -15.57 -26.91
C LYS A 30 -10.05 -17.05 -27.22
N ILE A 31 -10.29 -17.91 -26.24
CA ILE A 31 -10.84 -19.26 -26.42
C ILE A 31 -11.85 -19.51 -25.29
N SER A 32 -13.15 -19.60 -25.64
CA SER A 32 -14.31 -19.76 -24.74
C SER A 32 -14.71 -18.52 -23.93
N ASP A 33 -15.98 -18.10 -24.03
CA ASP A 33 -16.59 -16.88 -23.48
C ASP A 33 -16.69 -16.79 -21.93
N LYS A 34 -15.61 -17.12 -21.22
CA LYS A 34 -15.46 -16.83 -19.78
C LYS A 34 -13.99 -16.55 -19.47
N TYR A 35 -13.57 -15.30 -19.58
CA TYR A 35 -12.38 -14.86 -18.86
C TYR A 35 -12.68 -14.99 -17.37
N ALA A 36 -12.10 -16.00 -16.72
CA ALA A 36 -12.09 -16.07 -15.28
C ALA A 36 -11.19 -14.93 -14.82
N TYR A 37 -11.81 -13.80 -14.46
CA TYR A 37 -11.11 -12.71 -13.79
C TYR A 37 -10.58 -13.25 -12.47
N VAL A 38 -9.28 -13.53 -12.42
CA VAL A 38 -8.61 -13.98 -11.19
C VAL A 38 -8.21 -12.74 -10.42
N ASP A 39 -8.92 -12.45 -9.34
CA ASP A 39 -8.46 -11.51 -8.34
C ASP A 39 -7.19 -12.09 -7.68
N VAL A 40 -6.05 -11.52 -8.06
CA VAL A 40 -4.72 -11.96 -7.63
C VAL A 40 -4.57 -11.80 -6.12
N ILE A 41 -5.12 -10.73 -5.54
CA ILE A 41 -5.05 -10.47 -4.10
C ILE A 41 -5.87 -11.50 -3.34
N LYS A 42 -7.08 -11.78 -3.80
CA LYS A 42 -7.92 -12.84 -3.22
C LYS A 42 -7.26 -14.22 -3.34
N THR A 43 -6.55 -14.47 -4.44
CA THR A 43 -5.78 -15.71 -4.60
C THR A 43 -4.66 -15.80 -3.58
N TYR A 44 -3.92 -14.71 -3.34
CA TYR A 44 -2.89 -14.63 -2.31
C TYR A 44 -3.45 -14.76 -0.89
N GLU A 45 -4.60 -14.17 -0.59
CA GLU A 45 -5.28 -14.34 0.71
C GLU A 45 -5.64 -15.81 0.93
N ASN A 46 -6.15 -16.50 -0.09
CA ASN A 46 -6.45 -17.94 -0.02
C ASN A 46 -5.20 -18.80 0.17
N VAL A 47 -4.08 -18.44 -0.47
CA VAL A 47 -2.79 -19.12 -0.29
C VAL A 47 -2.28 -18.92 1.14
N ALA A 48 -2.33 -17.70 1.67
CA ALA A 48 -1.96 -17.41 3.06
C ALA A 48 -2.87 -18.16 4.06
N ALA A 49 -4.19 -18.22 3.79
CA ALA A 49 -5.16 -18.93 4.63
C ALA A 49 -4.91 -20.45 4.69
N LYS A 50 -4.27 -21.03 3.66
CA LYS A 50 -3.81 -22.43 3.66
C LYS A 50 -2.51 -22.64 4.43
N GLY A 51 -1.96 -21.60 5.05
CA GLY A 51 -0.74 -21.65 5.86
C GLY A 51 0.56 -21.43 5.09
N TYR A 52 0.49 -21.14 3.79
CA TYR A 52 1.68 -20.77 3.03
C TYR A 52 2.17 -19.39 3.47
N LYS A 53 3.46 -19.29 3.78
CA LYS A 53 4.11 -18.06 4.23
C LYS A 53 5.34 -17.80 3.38
N SER A 54 5.45 -16.59 2.84
CA SER A 54 6.67 -16.11 2.19
C SER A 54 6.76 -14.59 2.31
N VAL A 55 7.99 -14.08 2.23
CA VAL A 55 8.26 -12.64 2.24
C VAL A 55 7.52 -11.96 1.07
N ASP A 56 7.62 -12.51 -0.14
CA ASP A 56 6.95 -12.00 -1.34
C ASP A 56 5.42 -11.99 -1.19
N LEU A 57 4.84 -13.05 -0.65
CA LEU A 57 3.39 -13.15 -0.43
C LEU A 57 2.88 -12.05 0.50
N PHE A 58 3.53 -11.88 1.65
CA PHE A 58 3.12 -10.87 2.63
C PHE A 58 3.47 -9.44 2.21
N GLN A 59 4.52 -9.24 1.41
CA GLN A 59 4.77 -7.94 0.76
C GLN A 59 3.64 -7.57 -0.20
N LYS A 60 3.20 -8.50 -1.07
CA LYS A 60 2.11 -8.26 -2.01
C LYS A 60 0.79 -7.99 -1.31
N LEU A 61 0.44 -8.81 -0.32
CA LEU A 61 -0.78 -8.65 0.47
C LEU A 61 -0.79 -7.36 1.29
N GLY A 62 0.31 -7.05 1.99
CA GLY A 62 0.46 -5.83 2.76
C GLY A 62 0.42 -4.58 1.89
N ASN A 63 1.18 -4.58 0.78
CA ASN A 63 1.21 -3.45 -0.14
C ASN A 63 -0.15 -3.18 -0.78
N SER A 64 -0.84 -4.22 -1.26
CA SER A 64 -2.19 -4.05 -1.83
C SER A 64 -3.17 -3.53 -0.79
N SER A 65 -3.15 -4.07 0.42
CA SER A 65 -4.04 -3.59 1.50
C SER A 65 -3.76 -2.13 1.84
N TYR A 66 -2.48 -1.76 1.92
CA TYR A 66 -2.04 -0.40 2.20
C TYR A 66 -2.47 0.59 1.11
N THR A 67 -2.28 0.26 -0.17
CA THR A 67 -2.64 1.14 -1.30
C THR A 67 -4.15 1.36 -1.41
N HIS A 68 -4.95 0.42 -0.93
CA HIS A 68 -6.41 0.54 -0.85
C HIS A 68 -6.90 1.15 0.48
N CYS A 69 -5.98 1.64 1.33
CA CYS A 69 -6.29 2.18 2.66
C CYS A 69 -6.99 1.20 3.61
N TYR A 70 -6.87 -0.11 3.36
CA TYR A 70 -7.31 -1.17 4.29
C TYR A 70 -6.23 -1.38 5.36
N PHE A 71 -6.06 -0.40 6.24
CA PHE A 71 -4.99 -0.36 7.23
C PHE A 71 -5.07 -1.48 8.27
N ASP A 72 -6.28 -1.95 8.57
CA ASP A 72 -6.53 -3.12 9.39
C ASP A 72 -5.89 -4.39 8.79
N LYS A 73 -6.17 -4.67 7.51
CA LYS A 73 -5.56 -5.78 6.77
C LYS A 73 -4.07 -5.58 6.56
N ALA A 74 -3.65 -4.36 6.22
CA ALA A 74 -2.23 -4.05 6.01
C ALA A 74 -1.42 -4.31 7.28
N ALA A 75 -1.93 -3.93 8.46
CA ALA A 75 -1.28 -4.20 9.73
C ALA A 75 -1.13 -5.71 10.00
N VAL A 76 -2.13 -6.53 9.65
CA VAL A 76 -2.04 -8.00 9.77
C VAL A 76 -0.94 -8.55 8.87
N TRP A 77 -0.96 -8.21 7.57
CA TRP A 77 0.00 -8.76 6.61
C TRP A 77 1.42 -8.27 6.83
N TYR A 78 1.60 -7.00 7.19
CA TYR A 78 2.90 -6.49 7.58
C TYR A 78 3.36 -7.11 8.92
N GLY A 79 2.46 -7.41 9.85
CA GLY A 79 2.79 -8.17 11.05
C GLY A 79 3.40 -9.54 10.73
N GLU A 80 2.75 -10.30 9.85
CA GLU A 80 3.28 -11.60 9.37
C GLU A 80 4.62 -11.44 8.63
N LEU A 81 4.76 -10.41 7.78
CA LEU A 81 6.01 -10.11 7.10
C LEU A 81 7.16 -9.84 8.09
N PHE A 82 6.92 -8.99 9.08
CA PHE A 82 7.92 -8.62 10.09
C PHE A 82 8.23 -9.76 11.07
N ALA A 83 7.33 -10.74 11.22
CA ALA A 83 7.60 -11.97 11.96
C ALA A 83 8.57 -12.90 11.19
N MET A 84 8.61 -12.82 9.86
CA MET A 84 9.55 -13.61 9.04
C MET A 84 10.93 -12.96 8.93
N THR A 85 10.97 -11.63 8.77
CA THR A 85 12.23 -10.90 8.63
C THR A 85 12.07 -9.43 8.99
N SER A 86 13.15 -8.83 9.50
CA SER A 86 13.28 -7.37 9.58
C SER A 86 14.38 -6.82 8.68
N ASP A 87 14.91 -7.63 7.76
CA ASP A 87 15.76 -7.14 6.69
C ASP A 87 14.93 -6.68 5.50
N LEU A 88 14.22 -5.57 5.70
CA LEU A 88 13.32 -4.97 4.74
C LEU A 88 13.73 -3.53 4.46
N ASP A 89 13.27 -3.02 3.32
CA ASP A 89 13.40 -1.61 2.98
C ASP A 89 12.69 -0.72 4.01
N PRO A 90 13.19 0.51 4.24
CA PRO A 90 12.59 1.47 5.17
C PRO A 90 11.09 1.70 4.92
N ILE A 91 10.64 1.62 3.67
CA ILE A 91 9.23 1.83 3.31
C ILE A 91 8.28 0.88 4.04
N TYR A 92 8.69 -0.38 4.29
CA TYR A 92 7.86 -1.35 4.99
C TYR A 92 7.70 -1.01 6.48
N TYR A 93 8.72 -0.40 7.10
CA TYR A 93 8.62 0.08 8.48
C TYR A 93 7.62 1.24 8.59
N TYR A 94 7.68 2.20 7.66
CA TYR A 94 6.77 3.33 7.64
C TYR A 94 5.32 2.88 7.39
N ARG A 95 5.08 2.09 6.34
CA ARG A 95 3.73 1.61 6.01
C ARG A 95 3.12 0.77 7.13
N TYR A 96 3.92 -0.06 7.79
CA TYR A 96 3.44 -0.84 8.93
C TYR A 96 3.13 0.06 10.13
N ALA A 97 4.01 1.01 10.46
CA ALA A 97 3.78 1.97 11.53
C ALA A 97 2.52 2.83 11.28
N GLU A 98 2.31 3.32 10.06
CA GLU A 98 1.11 4.08 9.68
C GLU A 98 -0.15 3.22 9.80
N SER A 99 -0.10 1.96 9.34
CA SER A 99 -1.21 1.03 9.48
C SER A 99 -1.56 0.79 10.96
N LEU A 100 -0.56 0.61 11.81
CA LEU A 100 -0.74 0.46 13.26
C LEU A 100 -1.32 1.71 13.93
N ARG A 101 -0.88 2.91 13.52
CA ARG A 101 -1.43 4.18 14.03
C ARG A 101 -2.90 4.36 13.66
N SER A 102 -3.30 3.96 12.44
CA SER A 102 -4.72 3.95 12.05
C SER A 102 -5.57 3.03 12.94
N LEU A 103 -4.96 2.04 13.59
CA LEU A 103 -5.58 1.15 14.57
C LEU A 103 -5.35 1.60 16.03
N SER A 104 -4.86 2.82 16.25
CA SER A 104 -4.48 3.36 17.58
C SER A 104 -3.39 2.56 18.31
N GLN A 105 -2.63 1.71 17.62
CA GLN A 105 -1.51 0.95 18.17
C GLN A 105 -0.21 1.76 18.14
N ASN A 106 -0.23 2.97 18.70
CA ASN A 106 0.84 3.97 18.58
C ASN A 106 2.18 3.48 19.15
N GLU A 107 2.17 2.78 20.29
CA GLU A 107 3.39 2.26 20.90
C GLU A 107 4.14 1.29 19.99
N LYS A 108 3.42 0.39 19.30
CA LYS A 108 4.02 -0.55 18.34
C LYS A 108 4.55 0.17 17.10
N ALA A 109 3.83 1.18 16.62
CA ALA A 109 4.26 2.00 15.51
C ALA A 109 5.57 2.73 15.83
N ASP A 110 5.66 3.34 17.01
CA ASP A 110 6.85 4.08 17.43
C ASP A 110 8.04 3.15 17.64
N ALA A 111 7.82 1.94 18.19
CA ALA A 111 8.85 0.92 18.31
C ALA A 111 9.43 0.49 16.95
N LEU A 112 8.60 0.39 15.90
CA LEU A 112 9.08 0.09 14.54
C LEU A 112 9.97 1.20 14.00
N ILE A 113 9.59 2.46 14.20
CA ILE A 113 10.37 3.61 13.73
C ILE A 113 11.71 3.71 14.47
N GLU A 114 11.73 3.45 15.78
CA GLU A 114 12.99 3.38 16.55
C GLU A 114 13.89 2.22 16.10
N LYS A 115 13.30 1.06 15.79
CA LYS A 115 14.04 -0.07 15.19
C LYS A 115 14.67 0.30 13.85
N LEU A 116 14.00 1.09 13.02
CA LEU A 116 14.56 1.58 11.76
C LEU A 116 15.73 2.55 11.97
N LYS A 117 15.57 3.53 12.87
CA LYS A 117 16.61 4.52 13.20
C LYS A 117 17.89 3.85 13.70
N SER A 118 17.76 2.89 14.62
CA SER A 118 18.89 2.13 15.14
C SER A 118 19.60 1.31 14.05
N LYS A 119 18.86 0.67 13.12
CA LYS A 119 19.43 -0.02 11.95
C LYS A 119 20.24 0.92 11.06
N SER A 120 19.73 2.14 10.81
CA SER A 120 20.43 3.17 10.04
C SER A 120 21.73 3.60 10.71
N ASN A 121 21.69 3.95 12.01
CA ASN A 121 22.87 4.36 12.78
C ASN A 121 23.95 3.28 12.81
N ALA A 122 23.57 2.01 12.99
CA ALA A 122 24.51 0.89 12.97
C ALA A 122 25.14 0.66 11.58
N THR A 123 24.43 1.01 10.50
CA THR A 123 24.95 0.93 9.13
C THR A 123 25.93 2.07 8.84
N VAL A 124 25.67 3.28 9.33
CA VAL A 124 26.60 4.42 9.23
C VAL A 124 27.90 4.13 9.96
N ARG A 125 27.82 3.65 11.21
CA ARG A 125 29.02 3.32 12.03
C ARG A 125 29.91 2.24 11.41
N ARG A 126 29.37 1.31 10.64
CA ARG A 126 30.14 0.25 9.96
C ARG A 126 30.90 0.73 8.72
N LYS A 127 30.58 1.92 8.20
CA LYS A 127 31.22 2.49 7.01
C LYS A 127 32.34 3.49 7.33
N ILE A 128 32.55 3.78 8.62
CA ILE A 128 33.63 4.62 9.15
C ILE A 128 34.74 3.69 9.64
#